data_AF-R5FTD1-F1
#
_entry.id   AF-R5FTD1-F1
#
_cell.length_a   1.000
_cell.length_b   1.000
_cell.length_c   1.000
_cell.angle_alpha   90.00
_cell.angle_beta   90.00
_cell.angle_gamma   90.00
#
_symmetry.space_group_name_H-M   'P 1'
#
loop_
_entity.id
_entity.type
_entity.pdbx_description
1 polymer ?
#
loop_
_entity_poly.entity_id
_entity_poly.type
_entity_poly.pdbx_seq_one_letter_code
_entity_poly.pdbx_strand_id
1 'polypeptide(L)'
;MQTLNMLLSAVDYDNMYVIATLSILPLMLLMFISGISVQLTFKKNAKKVSSSGLTGAEAARKILDGAGLSSTLIAPCPGSLTDHYDPRNDTVYLSESVYNSNSVAAIGVAAHEVGHAIQHAEDYAFIKLRTALVPITNFTSRYSTILIMIGLLITCFPAIETFGSVIFAIGILFYACYTLFTLVTLPVEFNASHRALRIIEDTGIAAGGEISSVRKVLSAAASTYLMSFAMSFVTLLRFIAIFGSSKSRRK
;
A
#
# COMPACT_ATOMS: atom_id res chain seq x y z
N MET A 1 -17.87 17.89 25.61
CA MET A 1 -18.46 18.88 24.67
C MET A 1 -17.62 20.15 24.58
N GLN A 2 -17.33 20.83 25.69
CA GLN A 2 -16.60 22.11 25.71
C GLN A 2 -15.12 22.01 25.29
N THR A 3 -14.41 20.97 25.74
CA THR A 3 -13.00 20.68 25.35
C THR A 3 -12.85 20.31 23.87
N LEU A 4 -13.79 19.54 23.32
CA LEU A 4 -13.82 19.20 21.89
C LEU A 4 -14.08 20.45 21.03
N ASN A 5 -14.99 21.32 21.46
CA ASN A 5 -15.24 22.59 20.77
C ASN A 5 -14.02 23.54 20.82
N MET A 6 -13.25 23.53 21.91
CA MET A 6 -12.02 24.30 22.07
C MET A 6 -10.90 23.81 21.13
N LEU A 7 -10.75 22.48 21.01
CA LEU A 7 -9.82 21.85 20.06
C LEU A 7 -10.21 22.14 18.60
N LEU A 8 -11.50 22.08 18.28
CA LEU A 8 -12.02 22.38 16.94
C LEU A 8 -11.89 23.87 16.57
N SER A 9 -11.97 24.80 17.53
CA SER A 9 -11.74 26.23 17.28
C SER A 9 -10.28 26.61 17.13
N ALA A 10 -9.34 25.76 17.56
CA ALA A 10 -7.90 25.97 17.38
C ALA A 10 -7.40 25.55 15.99
N VAL A 11 -8.20 24.76 15.25
CA VAL A 11 -7.85 24.30 13.91
C VAL A 11 -8.29 25.34 12.89
N ASP A 12 -7.31 25.97 12.24
CA ASP A 12 -7.55 26.83 11.09
C ASP A 12 -7.86 25.97 9.85
N TYR A 13 -9.16 25.71 9.66
CA TYR A 13 -9.66 24.89 8.55
C TYR A 13 -9.36 25.47 7.18
N ASP A 14 -9.27 26.80 7.06
CA ASP A 14 -8.99 27.45 5.78
C ASP A 14 -7.53 27.27 5.40
N ASN A 15 -6.60 27.45 6.34
CA ASN A 15 -5.19 27.13 6.13
C ASN A 15 -4.95 25.64 5.86
N MET A 16 -5.62 24.74 6.60
CA MET A 16 -5.55 23.30 6.36
C MET A 16 -6.04 22.94 4.96
N TYR A 17 -7.15 23.54 4.50
CA TYR A 17 -7.68 23.34 3.15
C TYR A 17 -6.68 23.76 2.07
N VAL A 18 -6.07 24.95 2.22
CA VAL A 18 -5.10 25.49 1.27
C VAL A 18 -3.86 24.60 1.21
N ILE A 19 -3.25 24.27 2.34
CA ILE A 19 -2.05 23.43 2.42
C ILE A 19 -2.31 22.05 1.82
N ALA A 20 -3.43 21.41 2.20
CA ALA A 20 -3.77 20.08 1.68
C ALA A 20 -4.02 20.11 0.17
N THR A 21 -4.70 21.15 -0.33
CA THR A 21 -4.95 21.31 -1.78
C THR A 21 -3.67 21.55 -2.57
N LEU A 22 -2.77 22.42 -2.09
CA LEU A 22 -1.49 22.68 -2.74
C LEU A 22 -0.57 21.45 -2.73
N SER A 23 -0.72 20.57 -1.73
CA SER A 23 0.07 19.35 -1.58
C SER A 23 -0.38 18.21 -2.51
N ILE A 24 -1.62 18.23 -3.03
CA ILE A 24 -2.16 17.15 -3.89
C ILE A 24 -1.38 17.03 -5.20
N LEU A 25 -1.15 18.14 -5.91
CA LEU A 25 -0.46 18.11 -7.20
C LEU A 25 0.96 17.53 -7.12
N PRO A 26 1.85 17.97 -6.21
CA PRO A 26 3.17 17.38 -6.08
C PRO A 26 3.12 15.92 -5.62
N LEU A 27 2.21 15.55 -4.71
CA LEU A 27 2.05 14.14 -4.30
C LEU A 27 1.58 13.24 -5.44
N MET A 28 0.66 13.73 -6.28
CA MET A 28 0.19 13.02 -7.46
C MET A 28 1.33 12.78 -8.45
N LEU A 29 2.21 13.78 -8.64
CA LEU A 29 3.41 13.63 -9.47
C LEU A 29 4.38 12.60 -8.87
N LEU A 30 4.65 12.65 -7.56
CA LEU A 30 5.53 11.68 -6.88
C LEU A 30 4.97 10.26 -6.93
N MET A 31 3.66 10.09 -6.79
CA MET A 31 2.98 8.80 -6.95
C MET A 31 3.17 8.25 -8.36
N PHE A 32 2.98 9.09 -9.38
CA PHE A 32 3.18 8.69 -10.77
C PHE A 32 4.64 8.31 -11.06
N ILE A 33 5.59 9.11 -10.59
CA ILE A 33 7.03 8.82 -10.70
C ILE A 33 7.39 7.51 -9.99
N SER A 34 6.81 7.25 -8.81
CA SER A 34 7.05 6.01 -8.05
C SER A 34 6.56 4.78 -8.83
N GLY A 35 5.38 4.87 -9.47
CA GLY A 35 4.87 3.82 -10.35
C GLY A 35 5.79 3.54 -11.55
N ILE A 36 6.30 4.60 -12.20
CA ILE A 36 7.29 4.47 -13.28
C ILE A 36 8.60 3.86 -12.75
N SER A 37 9.06 4.29 -11.57
CA SER A 37 10.29 3.83 -10.95
C SER A 37 10.30 2.33 -10.70
N VAL A 38 9.17 1.76 -10.24
CA VAL A 38 9.00 0.30 -10.09
C VAL A 38 9.25 -0.41 -11.42
N GLN A 39 8.57 0.02 -12.47
CA GLN A 39 8.65 -0.60 -13.79
C GLN A 39 10.06 -0.50 -14.38
N LEU A 40 10.69 0.67 -14.29
CA LEU A 40 12.05 0.89 -14.80
C LEU A 40 13.09 0.10 -14.01
N THR A 41 12.99 0.10 -12.67
CA THR A 41 13.93 -0.60 -11.80
C THR A 41 13.81 -2.11 -11.94
N PHE A 42 12.59 -2.63 -12.04
CA PHE A 42 12.35 -4.04 -12.33
C PHE A 42 12.94 -4.42 -13.69
N LYS A 43 12.57 -3.72 -14.78
CA LYS A 43 13.08 -4.00 -16.13
C LYS A 43 14.61 -3.93 -16.23
N LYS A 44 15.24 -3.00 -15.51
CA LYS A 44 16.71 -2.88 -15.47
C LYS A 44 17.37 -4.07 -14.78
N ASN A 45 16.80 -4.54 -13.67
CA ASN A 45 17.39 -5.63 -12.89
C ASN A 45 16.93 -7.02 -13.35
N ALA A 46 15.83 -7.12 -14.10
CA ALA A 46 15.38 -8.35 -14.75
C ALA A 46 16.34 -8.83 -15.85
N LYS A 47 17.20 -7.95 -16.37
CA LYS A 47 18.26 -8.29 -17.33
C LYS A 47 19.53 -8.83 -16.68
N LYS A 48 19.66 -8.74 -15.35
CA LYS A 48 20.83 -9.21 -14.62
C LYS A 48 20.55 -10.62 -14.11
N VAL A 49 21.22 -11.61 -14.69
CA VAL A 49 21.18 -12.99 -14.21
C VAL A 49 21.82 -13.05 -12.82
N SER A 50 21.21 -13.78 -11.89
CA SER A 50 21.77 -14.00 -10.56
C SER A 50 22.91 -15.02 -10.59
N SER A 51 23.91 -14.77 -9.76
CA SER A 51 25.04 -15.66 -9.49
C SER A 51 24.63 -17.05 -8.99
N SER A 52 23.49 -17.18 -8.30
CA SER A 52 22.99 -18.48 -7.84
C SER A 52 22.37 -19.33 -8.95
N GLY A 53 22.00 -18.72 -10.09
CA GLY A 53 21.32 -19.39 -11.19
C GLY A 53 19.88 -19.84 -10.89
N LEU A 54 19.40 -19.68 -9.66
CA LEU A 54 18.06 -20.08 -9.23
C LEU A 54 17.00 -19.22 -9.91
N THR A 55 15.92 -19.86 -10.35
CA THR A 55 14.69 -19.19 -10.76
C THR A 55 13.97 -18.58 -9.55
N GLY A 56 13.05 -17.65 -9.79
CA GLY A 56 12.19 -17.09 -8.75
C GLY A 56 11.45 -18.17 -7.95
N ALA A 57 10.93 -19.21 -8.62
CA ALA A 57 10.26 -20.33 -7.97
C ALA A 57 11.22 -21.16 -7.10
N GLU A 58 12.43 -21.46 -7.58
CA GLU A 58 13.43 -22.21 -6.80
C GLU A 58 13.95 -21.40 -5.60
N ALA A 59 14.17 -20.09 -5.79
CA ALA A 59 14.53 -19.18 -4.72
C ALA A 59 13.42 -19.12 -3.66
N ALA A 60 12.16 -18.93 -4.06
CA ALA A 60 11.02 -18.97 -3.15
C ALA A 60 10.95 -20.29 -2.38
N ARG A 61 11.16 -21.42 -3.07
CA ARG A 61 11.13 -22.74 -2.44
C ARG A 61 12.20 -22.86 -1.37
N LYS A 62 13.45 -22.54 -1.72
CA LYS A 62 14.60 -22.59 -0.81
C LYS A 62 14.39 -21.72 0.42
N ILE A 63 13.80 -20.54 0.26
CA ILE A 63 13.53 -19.62 1.37
C ILE A 63 12.44 -20.18 2.29
N LEU A 64 11.33 -20.65 1.71
CA LEU A 64 10.22 -21.24 2.48
C LEU A 64 10.69 -22.46 3.28
N ASP A 65 11.48 -23.34 2.66
CA ASP A 65 12.04 -24.51 3.36
C ASP A 65 12.96 -24.10 4.50
N GLY A 66 13.82 -23.08 4.28
CA GLY A 66 14.67 -22.51 5.33
C GLY A 66 13.89 -21.85 6.47
N ALA A 67 12.65 -21.42 6.22
CA ALA A 67 11.75 -20.85 7.22
C ALA A 67 10.81 -21.89 7.88
N GLY A 68 10.93 -23.18 7.54
CA GLY A 68 10.05 -24.24 8.04
C GLY A 68 8.67 -24.29 7.40
N LEU A 69 8.48 -23.64 6.24
CA LEU A 69 7.22 -23.49 5.51
C LEU A 69 7.17 -24.38 4.25
N SER A 70 7.64 -25.63 4.36
CA SER A 70 7.70 -26.56 3.23
C SER A 70 6.33 -26.96 2.66
N SER A 71 5.26 -26.82 3.44
CA SER A 71 3.88 -27.07 2.99
C SER A 71 3.31 -25.94 2.13
N THR A 72 3.85 -24.72 2.23
CA THR A 72 3.39 -23.56 1.45
C THR A 72 3.69 -23.80 -0.02
N LEU A 73 2.66 -23.65 -0.85
CA LEU A 73 2.73 -23.92 -2.29
C LEU A 73 3.32 -22.73 -3.05
N ILE A 74 3.87 -23.01 -4.24
CA ILE A 74 4.34 -22.00 -5.19
C ILE A 74 3.64 -22.27 -6.52
N ALA A 75 3.00 -21.25 -7.09
CA ALA A 75 2.24 -21.39 -8.32
C ALA A 75 2.47 -20.20 -9.26
N PRO A 76 2.42 -20.39 -10.59
CA PRO A 76 2.50 -19.29 -11.53
C PRO A 76 1.18 -18.50 -11.57
N CYS A 77 1.25 -17.19 -11.82
CA CYS A 77 0.10 -16.35 -12.13
C CYS A 77 0.36 -15.52 -13.40
N PRO A 78 -0.69 -15.15 -14.17
CA PRO A 78 -0.52 -14.44 -15.42
C PRO A 78 -0.05 -13.00 -15.21
N GLY A 79 0.67 -12.47 -16.20
CA GLY A 79 1.11 -11.08 -16.24
C GLY A 79 2.52 -10.86 -15.70
N SER A 80 2.77 -9.64 -15.22
CA SER A 80 4.07 -9.22 -14.69
C SER A 80 3.86 -8.29 -13.51
N LEU A 81 4.65 -8.46 -12.44
CA LEU A 81 4.48 -7.71 -11.18
C LEU A 81 3.06 -7.89 -10.60
N THR A 82 2.52 -9.09 -10.79
CA THR A 82 1.23 -9.57 -10.25
C THR A 82 1.43 -10.60 -9.14
N ASP A 83 2.69 -10.74 -8.70
CA ASP A 83 3.15 -11.59 -7.63
C ASP A 83 2.42 -11.25 -6.32
N HIS A 84 2.01 -12.28 -5.57
CA HIS A 84 1.36 -12.12 -4.27
C HIS A 84 1.37 -13.43 -3.49
N TYR A 85 1.46 -13.35 -2.16
CA TYR A 85 1.08 -14.43 -1.27
C TYR A 85 -0.43 -14.40 -0.96
N ASP A 86 -1.11 -15.54 -1.07
CA ASP A 86 -2.51 -15.73 -0.67
C ASP A 86 -2.61 -16.57 0.62
N PRO A 87 -3.01 -15.97 1.77
CA PRO A 87 -3.14 -16.69 3.03
C PRO A 87 -4.34 -17.65 3.08
N ARG A 88 -5.28 -17.57 2.14
CA ARG A 88 -6.50 -18.40 2.15
C ARG A 88 -6.21 -19.84 1.74
N ASN A 89 -5.22 -20.04 0.89
CA ASN A 89 -4.79 -21.34 0.39
C ASN A 89 -3.28 -21.58 0.57
N ASP A 90 -2.63 -20.76 1.41
CA ASP A 90 -1.20 -20.82 1.72
C ASP A 90 -0.32 -21.01 0.47
N THR A 91 -0.46 -20.10 -0.50
CA THR A 91 0.23 -20.18 -1.79
C THR A 91 0.94 -18.88 -2.13
N VAL A 92 2.21 -18.99 -2.52
CA VAL A 92 2.99 -17.90 -3.14
C VAL A 92 2.77 -17.94 -4.64
N TYR A 93 2.05 -16.96 -5.17
CA TYR A 93 1.86 -16.77 -6.60
C TYR A 93 2.96 -15.90 -7.17
N LEU A 94 3.67 -16.41 -8.18
CA LEU A 94 4.70 -15.65 -8.90
C LEU A 94 4.27 -15.44 -10.34
N SER A 95 4.43 -14.21 -10.83
CA SER A 95 4.09 -13.82 -12.18
C SER A 95 4.99 -14.51 -13.21
N GLU A 96 4.55 -14.62 -14.46
CA GLU A 96 5.33 -15.25 -15.54
C GLU A 96 6.73 -14.64 -15.69
N SER A 97 6.88 -13.34 -15.42
CA SER A 97 8.16 -12.63 -15.47
C SER A 97 9.10 -12.93 -14.29
N VAL A 98 8.60 -13.62 -13.25
CA VAL A 98 9.33 -13.96 -12.02
C VAL A 98 9.50 -15.47 -11.88
N TYR A 99 8.43 -16.26 -12.06
CA TYR A 99 8.39 -17.69 -11.73
C TYR A 99 9.57 -18.48 -12.33
N ASN A 100 9.80 -18.38 -13.64
CA ASN A 100 10.89 -19.08 -14.36
C ASN A 100 12.12 -18.19 -14.63
N SER A 101 12.15 -16.96 -14.11
CA SER A 101 13.28 -16.04 -14.34
C SER A 101 14.35 -16.24 -13.27
N ASN A 102 15.60 -16.38 -13.68
CA ASN A 102 16.76 -16.43 -12.79
C ASN A 102 17.43 -15.05 -12.59
N SER A 103 16.66 -13.98 -12.76
CA SER A 103 17.17 -12.62 -12.62
C SER A 103 17.21 -12.15 -11.17
N VAL A 104 18.09 -11.19 -10.88
CA VAL A 104 18.17 -10.57 -9.54
C VAL A 104 16.84 -9.90 -9.15
N ALA A 105 16.10 -9.34 -10.11
CA ALA A 105 14.77 -8.79 -9.84
C ALA A 105 13.76 -9.89 -9.46
N ALA A 106 13.74 -11.01 -10.18
CA ALA A 106 12.83 -12.11 -9.92
C ALA A 106 13.08 -12.74 -8.54
N ILE A 107 14.33 -12.99 -8.18
CA ILE A 107 14.71 -13.48 -6.84
C ILE A 107 14.24 -12.50 -5.76
N GLY A 108 14.44 -11.20 -5.97
CA GLY A 108 14.01 -10.16 -5.03
C GLY A 108 12.50 -10.16 -4.78
N VAL A 109 11.71 -10.21 -5.86
CA VAL A 109 10.24 -10.24 -5.78
C VAL A 109 9.76 -11.54 -5.14
N ALA A 110 10.30 -12.68 -5.56
CA ALA A 110 9.97 -13.98 -4.97
C ALA A 110 10.25 -14.03 -3.46
N ALA A 111 11.41 -13.50 -3.02
CA ALA A 111 11.74 -13.42 -1.60
C ALA A 111 10.82 -12.45 -0.82
N HIS A 112 10.33 -11.38 -1.45
CA HIS A 112 9.34 -10.47 -0.85
C HIS A 112 8.01 -11.17 -0.62
N GLU A 113 7.52 -11.93 -1.58
CA GLU A 113 6.27 -12.70 -1.41
C GLU A 113 6.39 -13.79 -0.35
N VAL A 114 7.55 -14.46 -0.28
CA VAL A 114 7.83 -15.38 0.83
C VAL A 114 7.91 -14.64 2.16
N GLY A 115 8.37 -13.38 2.16
CA GLY A 115 8.30 -12.49 3.33
C GLY A 115 6.88 -12.34 3.88
N HIS A 116 5.87 -12.26 3.01
CA HIS A 116 4.47 -12.25 3.43
C HIS A 116 4.00 -13.61 3.98
N ALA A 117 4.44 -14.72 3.41
CA ALA A 117 4.17 -16.06 3.95
C ALA A 117 4.75 -16.21 5.38
N ILE A 118 5.99 -15.75 5.60
CA ILE A 118 6.63 -15.75 6.91
C ILE A 118 5.89 -14.84 7.89
N GLN A 119 5.47 -13.64 7.47
CA GLN A 119 4.65 -12.76 8.32
C GLN A 119 3.34 -13.42 8.75
N HIS A 120 2.73 -14.20 7.85
CA HIS A 120 1.50 -14.92 8.15
C HIS A 120 1.75 -16.05 9.16
N ALA A 121 2.80 -16.86 8.95
CA ALA A 121 3.19 -17.94 9.84
C ALA A 121 3.62 -17.46 11.24
N GLU A 122 4.29 -16.30 11.33
CA GLU A 122 4.70 -15.67 12.59
C GLU A 122 3.60 -14.83 13.24
N ASP A 123 2.39 -14.82 12.69
CA ASP A 123 1.26 -14.11 13.28
C ASP A 123 1.47 -12.58 13.42
N TYR A 124 2.22 -11.98 12.49
CA TYR A 124 2.62 -10.58 12.56
C TYR A 124 1.40 -9.63 12.71
N ALA A 125 1.38 -8.82 13.77
CA ALA A 125 0.18 -8.05 14.15
C ALA A 125 -0.42 -7.21 13.02
N PHE A 126 0.42 -6.56 12.19
CA PHE A 126 -0.05 -5.74 11.08
C PHE A 126 -0.61 -6.55 9.91
N ILE A 127 -0.14 -7.79 9.68
CA ILE A 127 -0.76 -8.65 8.64
C ILE A 127 -2.18 -9.06 9.06
N LYS A 128 -2.39 -9.38 10.34
CA LYS A 128 -3.73 -9.67 10.89
C LYS A 128 -4.66 -8.48 10.75
N LEU A 129 -4.17 -7.28 11.10
CA LEU A 129 -4.96 -6.04 10.97
C LEU A 129 -5.28 -5.74 9.51
N ARG A 130 -4.32 -5.86 8.59
CA ARG A 130 -4.54 -5.70 7.15
C ARG A 130 -5.64 -6.64 6.67
N THR A 131 -5.52 -7.94 6.96
CA THR A 131 -6.49 -8.96 6.55
C THR A 131 -7.90 -8.68 7.07
N ALA A 132 -8.03 -8.25 8.33
CA ALA A 132 -9.32 -7.88 8.92
C ALA A 132 -9.95 -6.63 8.25
N LEU A 133 -9.12 -5.70 7.76
CA LEU A 133 -9.58 -4.47 7.10
C LEU A 133 -9.98 -4.68 5.63
N VAL A 134 -9.42 -5.67 4.92
CA VAL A 134 -9.71 -5.93 3.49
C VAL A 134 -11.21 -5.87 3.13
N PRO A 135 -12.13 -6.62 3.78
CA PRO A 135 -13.55 -6.58 3.41
C PRO A 135 -14.19 -5.20 3.64
N ILE A 136 -13.79 -4.52 4.72
CA ILE A 136 -14.25 -3.17 5.05
C ILE A 136 -13.77 -2.21 3.97
N THR A 137 -12.49 -2.26 3.60
CA THR A 137 -11.90 -1.37 2.61
C THR A 137 -12.46 -1.59 1.21
N ASN A 138 -12.71 -2.83 0.80
CA ASN A 138 -13.37 -3.13 -0.49
C ASN A 138 -14.76 -2.50 -0.58
N PHE A 139 -15.50 -2.49 0.53
CA PHE A 139 -16.79 -1.81 0.62
C PHE A 139 -16.62 -0.29 0.65
N THR A 140 -15.83 0.24 1.60
CA THR A 140 -15.74 1.69 1.83
C THR A 140 -15.11 2.44 0.66
N SER A 141 -14.05 1.91 0.04
CA SER A 141 -13.36 2.56 -1.09
C SER A 141 -14.26 2.70 -2.32
N ARG A 142 -15.12 1.70 -2.59
CA ARG A 142 -16.07 1.75 -3.72
C ARG A 142 -17.10 2.86 -3.56
N TYR A 143 -17.59 3.07 -2.34
CA TYR A 143 -18.65 4.03 -2.06
C TYR A 143 -18.14 5.41 -1.62
N SER A 144 -16.92 5.53 -1.09
CA SER A 144 -16.41 6.79 -0.52
C SER A 144 -16.46 7.94 -1.53
N THR A 145 -15.94 7.72 -2.75
CA THR A 145 -15.88 8.75 -3.78
C THR A 145 -17.28 9.18 -4.23
N ILE A 146 -18.19 8.23 -4.39
CA ILE A 146 -19.58 8.50 -4.78
C ILE A 146 -20.29 9.29 -3.68
N LEU A 147 -20.18 8.87 -2.42
CA LEU A 147 -20.79 9.55 -1.28
C LEU A 147 -20.21 10.96 -1.10
N ILE A 148 -18.90 11.14 -1.27
CA ILE A 148 -18.26 12.44 -1.18
C ILE A 148 -18.78 13.38 -2.28
N MET A 149 -18.81 12.93 -3.52
CA MET A 149 -19.29 13.73 -4.65
C MET A 149 -20.77 14.08 -4.53
N ILE A 150 -21.63 13.10 -4.24
CA ILE A 150 -23.07 13.32 -4.05
C ILE A 150 -23.32 14.24 -2.85
N GLY A 151 -22.64 14.00 -1.73
CA GLY A 151 -22.74 14.84 -0.54
C GLY A 151 -22.41 16.29 -0.82
N LEU A 152 -21.26 16.54 -1.49
CA LEU A 152 -20.84 17.89 -1.90
C LEU A 152 -21.84 18.54 -2.86
N LEU A 153 -22.33 17.82 -3.87
CA LEU A 153 -23.31 18.36 -4.81
C LEU A 153 -24.63 18.72 -4.11
N ILE A 154 -25.12 17.87 -3.20
CA ILE A 154 -26.35 18.13 -2.45
C ILE A 154 -26.19 19.35 -1.53
N THR A 155 -25.00 19.56 -0.94
CA THR A 155 -24.75 20.75 -0.10
C THR A 155 -24.87 22.08 -0.86
N CYS A 156 -24.81 22.07 -2.20
CA CYS A 156 -25.05 23.27 -3.00
C CYS A 156 -26.54 23.68 -3.06
N PHE A 157 -27.46 22.82 -2.63
CA PHE A 157 -28.91 23.08 -2.64
C PHE A 157 -29.40 23.44 -1.21
N PRO A 158 -29.77 24.71 -0.95
CA PRO A 158 -30.12 25.16 0.40
C PRO A 158 -31.24 24.35 1.08
N ALA A 159 -32.22 23.89 0.30
CA ALA A 159 -33.38 23.15 0.82
C ALA A 159 -33.03 21.78 1.43
N ILE A 160 -31.91 21.17 1.02
CA ILE A 160 -31.50 19.81 1.42
C ILE A 160 -30.04 19.76 1.90
N GLU A 161 -29.46 20.91 2.22
CA GLU A 161 -28.06 21.06 2.59
C GLU A 161 -27.66 20.20 3.80
N THR A 162 -28.52 20.11 4.82
CA THR A 162 -28.29 19.28 6.02
C THR A 162 -28.13 17.80 5.66
N PHE A 163 -28.97 17.31 4.74
CA PHE A 163 -28.90 15.92 4.27
C PHE A 163 -27.61 15.67 3.48
N GLY A 164 -27.23 16.61 2.58
CA GLY A 164 -25.96 16.56 1.86
C GLY A 164 -24.75 16.55 2.78
N SER A 165 -24.78 17.35 3.85
CA SER A 165 -23.71 17.40 4.86
C SER A 165 -23.53 16.05 5.58
N VAL A 166 -24.64 15.36 5.89
CA VAL A 166 -24.60 14.02 6.50
C VAL A 166 -23.99 13.00 5.53
N ILE A 167 -24.43 12.99 4.27
CA ILE A 167 -23.87 12.10 3.23
C ILE A 167 -22.37 12.35 3.06
N PHE A 168 -21.96 13.62 2.99
CA PHE A 168 -20.56 13.99 2.85
C PHE A 168 -19.74 13.50 4.05
N ALA A 169 -20.24 13.65 5.28
CA ALA A 169 -19.58 13.13 6.48
C ALA A 169 -19.42 11.60 6.48
N ILE A 170 -20.44 10.85 6.03
CA ILE A 170 -20.34 9.39 5.85
C ILE A 170 -19.27 9.06 4.81
N GLY A 171 -19.23 9.81 3.71
CA GLY A 171 -18.18 9.68 2.69
C GLY A 171 -16.76 9.89 3.26
N ILE A 172 -16.58 10.91 4.11
CA ILE A 172 -15.32 11.16 4.83
C ILE A 172 -14.95 9.98 5.73
N LEU A 173 -15.92 9.43 6.48
CA LEU A 173 -15.68 8.25 7.33
C LEU A 173 -15.20 7.05 6.51
N PHE A 174 -15.84 6.78 5.37
CA PHE A 174 -15.45 5.69 4.48
C PHE A 174 -14.05 5.90 3.89
N TYR A 175 -13.73 7.15 3.53
CA TYR A 175 -12.40 7.51 3.06
C TYR A 175 -11.35 7.38 4.17
N ALA A 176 -11.69 7.71 5.42
CA ALA A 176 -10.82 7.52 6.57
C ALA A 176 -10.50 6.03 6.82
N CYS A 177 -11.47 5.13 6.64
CA CYS A 177 -11.22 3.68 6.69
C CYS A 177 -10.22 3.25 5.60
N TYR A 178 -10.31 3.81 4.39
CA TYR A 178 -9.34 3.56 3.33
C TYR A 178 -7.94 4.10 3.68
N THR A 179 -7.83 5.33 4.21
CA THR A 179 -6.56 5.89 4.69
C THR A 179 -5.94 5.07 5.83
N LEU A 180 -6.77 4.51 6.72
CA LEU A 180 -6.28 3.62 7.77
C LEU A 180 -5.73 2.32 7.17
N PHE A 181 -6.40 1.75 6.16
CA PHE A 181 -5.91 0.57 5.47
C PHE A 181 -4.56 0.79 4.78
N THR A 182 -4.38 1.92 4.08
CA THR A 182 -3.09 2.26 3.46
C THR A 182 -2.00 2.46 4.51
N LEU A 183 -2.33 3.07 5.67
CA LEU A 183 -1.40 3.21 6.79
C LEU A 183 -0.95 1.86 7.36
N VAL A 184 -1.88 0.93 7.59
CA VAL A 184 -1.60 -0.41 8.13
C VAL A 184 -0.82 -1.26 7.13
N THR A 185 -1.00 -1.02 5.83
CA THR A 185 -0.28 -1.75 4.77
C THR A 185 1.20 -1.36 4.73
N LEU A 186 1.57 -0.12 5.06
CA LEU A 186 2.97 0.32 5.06
C LEU A 186 3.92 -0.58 5.88
N PRO A 187 3.69 -0.80 7.20
CA PRO A 187 4.58 -1.64 8.00
C PRO A 187 4.59 -3.10 7.56
N VAL A 188 3.55 -3.59 6.87
CA VAL A 188 3.53 -4.92 6.27
C VAL A 188 4.53 -5.01 5.12
N GLU A 189 4.43 -4.08 4.17
CA GLU A 189 5.27 -4.07 2.96
C GLU A 189 6.74 -3.79 3.29
N PHE A 190 7.03 -2.82 4.17
CA PHE A 190 8.40 -2.52 4.59
C PHE A 190 9.04 -3.70 5.35
N ASN A 191 8.27 -4.38 6.21
CA ASN A 191 8.78 -5.52 6.95
C ASN A 191 9.04 -6.72 6.02
N ALA A 192 8.16 -6.99 5.05
CA ALA A 192 8.35 -8.05 4.06
C ALA A 192 9.60 -7.80 3.21
N SER A 193 9.78 -6.57 2.71
CA SER A 193 10.99 -6.17 1.98
C SER A 193 12.27 -6.28 2.83
N HIS A 194 12.21 -5.94 4.11
CA HIS A 194 13.35 -6.07 5.01
C HIS A 194 13.72 -7.54 5.27
N ARG A 195 12.72 -8.40 5.50
CA ARG A 195 12.90 -9.85 5.64
C ARG A 195 13.50 -10.45 4.38
N ALA A 196 12.96 -10.10 3.21
CA ALA A 196 13.45 -10.59 1.92
C ALA A 196 14.95 -10.28 1.74
N LEU A 197 15.37 -9.05 2.00
CA LEU A 197 16.79 -8.66 1.91
C LEU A 197 17.66 -9.46 2.87
N ARG A 198 17.25 -9.56 4.13
CA ARG A 198 17.99 -10.30 5.16
C ARG A 198 18.13 -11.77 4.80
N ILE A 199 17.04 -12.41 4.35
CA ILE A 199 17.06 -13.82 4.01
C ILE A 199 17.92 -14.07 2.77
N ILE A 200 17.84 -13.22 1.75
CA ILE A 200 18.71 -13.33 0.56
C ILE A 200 20.19 -13.25 0.95
N GLU A 201 20.53 -12.36 1.89
CA GLU A 201 21.88 -12.18 2.42
C GLU A 201 22.32 -13.41 3.26
N ASP A 202 21.49 -13.85 4.20
CA ASP A 202 21.78 -14.98 5.11
C ASP A 202 21.89 -16.32 4.36
N THR A 203 21.13 -16.51 3.29
CA THR A 203 21.11 -17.76 2.49
C THR A 203 22.13 -17.78 1.36
N GLY A 204 22.78 -16.64 1.07
CA GLY A 204 23.71 -16.50 -0.06
C GLY A 204 23.07 -16.71 -1.43
N ILE A 205 21.73 -16.54 -1.56
CA ILE A 205 21.03 -16.67 -2.85
C ILE A 205 21.43 -15.54 -3.80
N ALA A 206 21.79 -14.37 -3.28
CA ALA A 206 22.37 -13.29 -4.05
C ALA A 206 23.59 -12.71 -3.32
N ALA A 207 24.64 -12.37 -4.07
CA ALA A 207 25.92 -11.96 -3.49
C ALA A 207 26.31 -10.52 -3.88
N GLY A 208 26.98 -9.82 -2.96
CA GLY A 208 27.64 -8.54 -3.20
C GLY A 208 26.75 -7.50 -3.88
N GLY A 209 27.09 -7.12 -5.11
CA GLY A 209 26.37 -6.10 -5.89
C GLY A 209 24.91 -6.45 -6.25
N GLU A 210 24.53 -7.72 -6.14
CA GLU A 210 23.15 -8.18 -6.37
C GLU A 210 22.20 -7.73 -5.26
N ILE A 211 22.64 -7.74 -4.01
CA ILE A 211 21.84 -7.28 -2.86
C ILE A 211 21.44 -5.81 -3.02
N SER A 212 22.37 -4.97 -3.50
CA SER A 212 22.07 -3.57 -3.83
C SER A 212 21.01 -3.44 -4.94
N SER A 213 21.02 -4.36 -5.90
CA SER A 213 20.06 -4.40 -7.01
C SER A 213 18.68 -4.84 -6.53
N VAL A 214 18.60 -5.89 -5.69
CA VAL A 214 17.35 -6.31 -5.03
C VAL A 214 16.78 -5.18 -4.18
N ARG A 215 17.61 -4.54 -3.35
CA ARG A 215 17.17 -3.42 -2.51
C ARG A 215 16.55 -2.30 -3.33
N LYS A 216 17.12 -1.96 -4.49
CA LYS A 216 16.52 -0.95 -5.38
C LYS A 216 15.14 -1.36 -5.89
N VAL A 217 14.95 -2.61 -6.27
CA VAL A 217 13.65 -3.13 -6.73
C VAL A 217 12.61 -3.03 -5.60
N LEU A 218 12.96 -3.55 -4.42
CA LEU A 218 12.05 -3.57 -3.26
C LEU A 218 11.77 -2.16 -2.71
N SER A 219 12.78 -1.28 -2.64
CA SER A 219 12.56 0.11 -2.24
C SER A 219 11.71 0.90 -3.23
N ALA A 220 11.85 0.64 -4.54
CA ALA A 220 10.98 1.23 -5.54
C ALA A 220 9.53 0.78 -5.32
N ALA A 221 9.29 -0.51 -5.08
CA ALA A 221 7.95 -1.02 -4.77
C ALA A 221 7.39 -0.42 -3.47
N ALA A 222 8.19 -0.40 -2.39
CA ALA A 222 7.78 0.18 -1.12
C ALA A 222 7.40 1.68 -1.21
N SER A 223 8.05 2.43 -2.11
CA SER A 223 7.76 3.85 -2.32
C SER A 223 6.33 4.10 -2.84
N THR A 224 5.74 3.18 -3.61
CA THR A 224 4.37 3.34 -4.11
C THR A 224 3.37 3.28 -2.97
N TYR A 225 3.54 2.36 -2.01
CA TYR A 225 2.71 2.28 -0.82
C TYR A 225 2.80 3.56 0.02
N LEU A 226 4.02 4.09 0.21
CA LEU A 226 4.24 5.35 0.93
C LEU A 226 3.50 6.52 0.27
N MET A 227 3.60 6.63 -1.06
CA MET A 227 2.90 7.67 -1.81
C MET A 227 1.37 7.49 -1.78
N SER A 228 0.88 6.25 -1.84
CA SER A 228 -0.55 5.94 -1.69
C SER A 228 -1.09 6.35 -0.34
N PHE A 229 -0.37 6.08 0.75
CA PHE A 229 -0.74 6.57 2.07
C PHE A 229 -0.71 8.10 2.13
N ALA A 230 0.40 8.74 1.74
CA ALA A 230 0.54 10.19 1.81
C ALA A 230 -0.57 10.93 1.04
N MET A 231 -0.87 10.48 -0.18
CA MET A 231 -1.96 11.04 -0.99
C MET A 231 -3.33 10.83 -0.33
N SER A 232 -3.60 9.63 0.19
CA SER A 232 -4.87 9.35 0.89
C SER A 232 -5.00 10.18 2.17
N PHE A 233 -3.91 10.41 2.89
CA PHE A 233 -3.92 11.17 4.13
C PHE A 233 -4.16 12.66 3.87
N VAL A 234 -3.43 13.26 2.93
CA VAL A 234 -3.63 14.67 2.54
C VAL A 234 -5.03 14.91 1.98
N THR A 235 -5.54 13.97 1.19
CA THR A 235 -6.90 14.06 0.65
C THR A 235 -7.96 13.97 1.75
N LEU A 236 -7.74 13.12 2.76
CA LEU A 236 -8.62 13.04 3.94
C LEU A 236 -8.62 14.37 4.71
N LEU A 237 -7.44 14.94 4.98
CA LEU A 237 -7.33 16.25 5.63
C LEU A 237 -8.07 17.34 4.85
N ARG A 238 -7.97 17.33 3.51
CA ARG A 238 -8.72 18.26 2.66
C ARG A 238 -10.22 18.11 2.84
N PHE A 239 -10.76 16.89 2.88
CA PHE A 239 -12.20 16.71 3.08
C PHE A 239 -12.66 17.12 4.48
N ILE A 240 -11.88 16.83 5.51
CA ILE A 240 -12.13 17.32 6.88
C ILE A 240 -12.14 18.85 6.90
N ALA A 241 -11.20 19.49 6.17
CA ALA A 241 -11.13 20.95 6.08
C ALA A 241 -12.39 21.55 5.45
N ILE A 242 -12.84 21.00 4.32
CA ILE A 242 -14.07 21.44 3.65
C ILE A 242 -15.29 21.32 4.58
N PHE A 243 -15.41 20.19 5.29
CA PHE A 243 -16.51 19.97 6.22
C PHE A 243 -16.46 20.91 7.43
N GLY A 244 -15.26 21.20 7.95
CA GLY A 244 -15.04 22.12 9.07
C GLY A 244 -15.33 23.57 8.71
N SER A 245 -14.78 24.08 7.60
CA SER A 245 -15.02 25.45 7.13
C SER A 245 -16.50 25.72 6.85
N SER A 246 -17.24 24.72 6.32
CA SER A 246 -18.69 24.83 6.10
C SER A 246 -19.46 25.07 7.41
N LYS A 247 -19.07 24.42 8.51
CA LYS A 247 -19.70 24.63 9.83
C LYS A 247 -19.29 25.94 10.49
N SER A 248 -18.03 26.36 10.31
CA SER A 248 -17.52 27.61 10.90
C SER A 248 -18.20 28.85 10.33
N ARG A 249 -18.52 28.87 9.02
CA ARG A 249 -19.24 29.99 8.39
C ARG A 249 -20.71 30.13 8.79
N ARG A 250 -21.28 29.10 9.45
CA ARG A 250 -22.67 29.07 9.91
C ARG A 250 -22.84 29.48 11.39
N LYS A 251 -21.74 29.63 12.14
CA LYS A 251 -21.74 30.17 13.51
C LYS A 251 -21.50 31.67 13.46
#